data_AF-A0A1H2L827-F1
#
_entry.id   AF-A0A1H2L827-F1
#
_cell.length_a   1.000
_cell.length_b   1.000
_cell.length_c   1.000
_cell.angle_alpha   90.00
_cell.angle_beta   90.00
_cell.angle_gamma   90.00
#
_symmetry.space_group_name_H-M   'P 1'
#
loop_
_entity.id
_entity.type
_entity.pdbx_description
1 polymer ?
#
loop_
_entity_poly.entity_id
_entity_poly.type
_entity_poly.pdbx_seq_one_letter_code
_entity_poly.pdbx_strand_id
1 'polypeptide(L)'
;MLESLDVRVAFTWRRAGPITLEAAGLPCFPPLPRLPGLYGFDFGIDHAGVRTLYIGESTNLARRGSNYRNARTDHTRQRTSRRIHKELVAQLSAGGAIEFAIATDVRLGDGQPTNLQLKSARRLAEKAAALMAQTAPRTRVLNIDADCGADDQK
;
A
#
# COMPACT_ATOMS: atom_id res chain seq x y z
N MET A 1 16.68 -34.18 -7.76
CA MET A 1 15.85 -33.48 -8.75
C MET A 1 15.42 -32.17 -8.11
N LEU A 2 15.71 -31.03 -8.73
CA LEU A 2 15.24 -29.72 -8.24
C LEU A 2 13.82 -29.52 -8.78
N GLU A 3 12.88 -29.19 -7.90
CA GLU A 3 11.50 -28.90 -8.29
C GLU A 3 11.43 -27.51 -8.91
N SER A 4 10.69 -27.38 -10.02
CA SER A 4 10.35 -26.08 -10.61
C SER A 4 9.03 -25.60 -10.01
N LEU A 5 8.97 -24.32 -9.66
CA LEU A 5 7.78 -23.68 -9.08
C LEU A 5 7.37 -22.49 -9.95
N ASP A 6 6.11 -22.50 -10.40
CA ASP A 6 5.42 -21.35 -11.00
C ASP A 6 4.30 -20.92 -10.05
N VAL A 7 4.17 -19.61 -9.81
CA VAL A 7 3.12 -19.04 -8.97
C VAL A 7 2.47 -17.85 -9.66
N ARG A 8 1.17 -17.99 -9.94
CA ARG A 8 0.31 -16.87 -10.33
C ARG A 8 -0.29 -16.18 -9.11
N VAL A 9 -0.33 -14.85 -9.12
CA VAL A 9 -1.05 -14.03 -8.12
C VAL A 9 -2.21 -13.33 -8.80
N ALA A 10 -3.43 -13.45 -8.26
CA ALA A 10 -4.61 -12.78 -8.78
C ALA A 10 -5.49 -12.23 -7.66
N PHE A 11 -5.99 -11.00 -7.84
CA PHE A 11 -6.99 -10.35 -7.00
C PHE A 11 -7.55 -9.13 -7.73
N THR A 12 -8.58 -8.49 -7.16
CA THR A 12 -9.14 -7.25 -7.68
C THR A 12 -9.19 -6.19 -6.59
N TRP A 13 -8.71 -4.99 -6.92
CA TRP A 13 -8.86 -3.82 -6.06
C TRP A 13 -10.32 -3.38 -6.03
N ARG A 14 -10.86 -3.22 -4.82
CA ARG A 14 -12.17 -2.60 -4.58
C ARG A 14 -11.96 -1.23 -3.96
N ARG A 15 -12.61 -0.22 -4.52
CA ARG A 15 -12.60 1.14 -3.97
C ARG A 15 -13.26 1.13 -2.60
N ALA A 16 -12.54 1.58 -1.58
CA ALA A 16 -13.06 1.84 -0.25
C ALA A 16 -13.62 3.27 -0.12
N GLY A 17 -13.03 4.22 -0.85
CA GLY A 17 -13.46 5.61 -0.90
C GLY A 17 -12.29 6.59 -0.76
N PRO A 18 -12.56 7.90 -0.82
CA PRO A 18 -11.53 8.91 -0.75
C PRO A 18 -10.97 9.05 0.67
N ILE A 19 -9.68 9.38 0.77
CA ILE A 19 -9.05 9.89 2.00
C ILE A 19 -9.21 11.41 1.98
N THR A 20 -9.66 11.99 3.09
CA THR A 20 -9.85 13.44 3.23
C THR A 20 -8.96 14.02 4.31
N LEU A 21 -8.84 15.34 4.39
CA LEU A 21 -8.11 16.04 5.44
C LEU A 21 -9.10 16.80 6.31
N GLU A 22 -9.05 16.59 7.62
CA GLU A 22 -9.86 17.39 8.55
C GLU A 22 -9.24 18.77 8.82
N ALA A 23 -10.00 19.68 9.41
CA ALA A 23 -9.55 21.03 9.74
C ALA A 23 -8.29 21.07 10.62
N ALA A 24 -8.08 20.06 11.48
CA ALA A 24 -6.89 19.91 12.31
C ALA A 24 -5.66 19.34 11.55
N GLY A 25 -5.75 19.13 10.23
CA GLY A 25 -4.65 18.64 9.40
C GLY A 25 -4.38 17.13 9.51
N LEU A 26 -5.35 16.34 9.99
CA LEU A 26 -5.22 14.88 10.06
C LEU A 26 -5.95 14.18 8.92
N PRO A 27 -5.36 13.15 8.31
CA PRO A 27 -6.04 12.38 7.28
C PRO A 27 -7.17 11.54 7.89
N CYS A 28 -8.33 11.58 7.25
CA CYS A 28 -9.53 10.82 7.53
C CYS A 28 -9.69 9.72 6.49
N PHE A 29 -9.95 8.49 6.94
CA PHE A 29 -10.04 7.32 6.08
C PHE A 29 -11.46 6.75 6.10
N PRO A 30 -11.95 6.19 4.98
CA PRO A 30 -13.21 5.44 4.98
C PRO A 30 -13.10 4.21 5.90
N PRO A 31 -14.22 3.79 6.51
CA PRO A 31 -14.25 2.59 7.35
C PRO A 31 -13.94 1.34 6.52
N LEU A 32 -13.15 0.44 7.09
CA LEU A 32 -12.74 -0.82 6.44
C LEU A 32 -13.17 -2.04 7.26
N PRO A 33 -13.32 -3.22 6.61
CA PRO A 33 -13.65 -4.45 7.31
C PRO A 33 -12.49 -4.93 8.21
N ARG A 34 -12.84 -5.68 9.27
CA ARG A 34 -11.88 -6.36 10.17
C ARG A 34 -11.40 -7.67 9.54
N LEU A 35 -10.77 -7.58 8.38
CA LEU A 35 -10.27 -8.73 7.62
C LEU A 35 -8.78 -8.56 7.29
N PRO A 36 -8.04 -9.66 7.10
CA PRO A 36 -6.75 -9.61 6.46
C PRO A 36 -6.89 -9.23 4.99
N GLY A 37 -5.90 -8.53 4.43
CA GLY A 37 -5.93 -8.17 3.03
C GLY A 37 -4.79 -7.25 2.60
N LEU A 38 -4.87 -6.84 1.34
CA LEU A 38 -4.06 -5.78 0.76
C LEU A 38 -4.82 -4.47 0.81
N TYR A 39 -4.08 -3.38 0.78
CA TYR A 39 -4.64 -2.04 0.68
C TYR A 39 -3.72 -1.16 -0.17
N GLY A 40 -4.31 -0.18 -0.85
CA GLY A 40 -3.61 0.71 -1.77
C GLY A 40 -4.08 2.15 -1.65
N PHE A 41 -3.16 3.09 -1.62
CA PHE A 41 -3.44 4.52 -1.77
C PHE A 41 -3.03 4.94 -3.18
N ASP A 42 -3.97 5.55 -3.90
CA ASP A 42 -3.73 6.16 -5.19
C ASP A 42 -3.75 7.67 -5.04
N PHE A 43 -2.59 8.31 -5.22
CA PHE A 43 -2.42 9.76 -5.09
C PHE A 43 -2.81 10.50 -6.37
N GLY A 44 -3.30 9.78 -7.38
CA GLY A 44 -3.64 10.34 -8.69
C GLY A 44 -2.41 10.55 -9.57
N ILE A 45 -2.61 11.34 -10.62
CA ILE A 45 -1.61 11.68 -11.63
C ILE A 45 -1.14 13.11 -11.39
N ASP A 46 0.18 13.32 -11.29
CA ASP A 46 0.76 14.65 -11.11
C ASP A 46 0.84 15.45 -12.43
N HIS A 47 1.32 16.70 -12.36
CA HIS A 47 1.47 17.56 -13.54
C HIS A 47 2.47 17.01 -14.57
N ALA A 48 3.41 16.16 -14.14
CA ALA A 48 4.33 15.46 -15.03
C ALA A 48 3.69 14.18 -15.60
N GLY A 49 2.40 13.93 -15.38
CA GLY A 49 1.67 12.77 -15.88
C GLY A 49 2.11 11.45 -15.24
N VAL A 50 2.67 11.48 -14.01
CA VAL A 50 3.10 10.30 -13.27
C VAL A 50 2.06 9.95 -12.22
N ARG A 51 1.57 8.70 -12.26
CA ARG A 51 0.66 8.18 -11.23
C ARG A 51 1.46 7.75 -10.01
N THR A 52 1.08 8.16 -8.81
CA THR A 52 1.76 7.75 -7.57
C THR A 52 0.90 6.80 -6.75
N LEU A 53 1.46 5.64 -6.37
CA LEU A 53 0.77 4.60 -5.62
C LEU A 53 1.54 4.24 -4.35
N TYR A 54 0.82 3.82 -3.31
CA TYR A 54 1.39 3.10 -2.18
C TYR A 54 0.59 1.83 -1.93
N ILE A 55 1.25 0.69 -1.75
CA ILE A 55 0.61 -0.61 -1.57
C ILE A 55 1.13 -1.25 -0.29
N GLY A 56 0.25 -1.88 0.49
CA GLY A 56 0.68 -2.66 1.65
C GLY A 56 -0.28 -3.78 2.00
N GLU A 57 0.09 -4.54 3.03
CA GLU A 57 -0.74 -5.62 3.58
C GLU A 57 -1.05 -5.42 5.07
N SER A 58 -2.12 -6.05 5.53
CA SER A 58 -2.46 -6.11 6.94
C SER A 58 -3.18 -7.40 7.31
N THR A 59 -3.01 -7.85 8.55
CA THR A 59 -3.90 -8.83 9.19
C THR A 59 -5.26 -8.24 9.56
N ASN A 60 -5.37 -6.91 9.64
CA ASN A 60 -6.58 -6.21 10.02
C ASN A 60 -6.66 -4.84 9.33
N LEU A 61 -7.35 -4.81 8.20
CA LEU A 61 -7.54 -3.62 7.37
C LEU A 61 -8.17 -2.44 8.13
N ALA A 62 -9.13 -2.71 9.03
CA ALA A 62 -9.78 -1.68 9.85
C ALA A 62 -8.82 -0.84 10.70
N ARG A 63 -7.65 -1.39 11.07
CA ARG A 63 -6.66 -0.65 11.89
C ARG A 63 -5.74 0.23 11.05
N ARG A 64 -5.65 0.01 9.73
CA ARG A 64 -4.56 0.57 8.94
C ARG A 64 -4.65 2.08 8.75
N GLY A 65 -5.86 2.61 8.54
CA GLY A 65 -6.08 4.05 8.47
C GLY A 65 -5.61 4.79 9.73
N SER A 66 -5.94 4.26 10.91
CA SER A 66 -5.53 4.82 12.20
C SER A 66 -4.00 4.86 12.37
N ASN A 67 -3.29 3.83 11.89
CA ASN A 67 -1.83 3.78 11.95
C ASN A 67 -1.17 4.91 11.17
N TYR A 68 -1.74 5.32 10.04
CA TYR A 68 -1.23 6.45 9.25
C TYR A 68 -1.72 7.78 9.81
N ARG A 69 -2.98 7.89 10.21
CA ARG A 69 -3.55 9.09 10.83
C ARG A 69 -2.73 9.57 12.02
N ASN A 70 -2.31 8.65 12.89
CA ASN A 70 -1.66 8.97 14.16
C ASN A 70 -0.12 8.97 14.10
N ALA A 71 0.49 8.74 12.92
CA ALA A 71 1.94 8.67 12.77
C ALA A 71 2.63 10.06 12.70
N ARG A 72 2.40 10.90 13.72
CA ARG A 72 2.92 12.28 13.80
C ARG A 72 4.29 12.40 14.50
N THR A 73 4.57 11.56 15.50
CA THR A 73 5.73 11.71 16.41
C THR A 73 6.94 10.88 15.99
N ASP A 74 8.14 11.38 16.30
CA ASP A 74 9.44 10.79 15.93
C ASP A 74 9.79 9.59 16.82
N HIS A 75 9.07 8.48 16.62
CA HIS A 75 9.48 7.18 17.14
C HIS A 75 10.13 6.36 16.02
N THR A 76 11.37 5.91 16.26
CA THR A 76 12.23 5.21 15.29
C THR A 76 11.57 3.98 14.65
N ARG A 77 10.65 3.31 15.34
CA ARG A 77 9.95 2.10 14.88
C ARG A 77 8.86 2.34 13.81
N GLN A 78 8.51 3.58 13.48
CA GLN A 78 7.37 3.88 12.58
C GLN A 78 7.74 4.69 11.32
N ARG A 79 8.99 4.60 10.86
CA ARG A 79 9.51 5.39 9.73
C ARG A 79 8.61 5.36 8.49
N THR A 80 8.13 4.18 8.07
CA THR A 80 7.23 4.06 6.91
C THR A 80 5.89 4.73 7.13
N SER A 81 5.22 4.46 8.26
CA SER A 81 3.93 5.07 8.57
C SER A 81 4.01 6.60 8.63
N ARG A 82 5.08 7.14 9.20
CA ARG A 82 5.35 8.59 9.24
C ARG A 82 5.54 9.17 7.85
N ARG A 83 6.36 8.53 7.02
CA ARG A 83 6.59 9.00 5.65
C ARG A 83 5.28 9.05 4.88
N ILE A 84 4.50 7.96 4.92
CA ILE A 84 3.20 7.93 4.24
C ILE A 84 2.23 8.93 4.83
N HIS A 85 2.21 9.15 6.15
CA HIS A 85 1.44 10.24 6.76
C HIS A 85 1.80 11.60 6.15
N LYS A 86 3.09 11.92 6.02
CA LYS A 86 3.55 13.18 5.41
C LYS A 86 3.10 13.30 3.95
N GLU A 87 3.22 12.24 3.16
CA GLU A 87 2.75 12.23 1.76
C GLU A 87 1.24 12.46 1.66
N LEU A 88 0.44 11.79 2.52
CA LEU A 88 -1.01 11.98 2.57
C LEU A 88 -1.37 13.43 2.88
N VAL A 89 -0.79 14.00 3.93
CA VAL A 89 -1.07 15.38 4.33
C VAL A 89 -0.62 16.36 3.25
N ALA A 90 0.59 16.21 2.70
CA ALA A 90 1.11 17.10 1.67
C ALA A 90 0.20 17.14 0.43
N GLN A 91 -0.21 15.97 -0.08
CA GLN A 91 -1.09 15.87 -1.24
C GLN A 91 -2.46 16.49 -0.97
N LEU A 92 -3.08 16.17 0.19
CA LEU A 92 -4.41 16.69 0.52
C LEU A 92 -4.40 18.19 0.82
N SER A 93 -3.35 18.71 1.47
CA SER A 93 -3.17 20.13 1.71
C SER A 93 -2.95 20.94 0.43
N ALA A 94 -2.39 20.33 -0.60
CA ALA A 94 -2.26 20.93 -1.93
C ALA A 94 -3.57 20.88 -2.75
N GLY A 95 -4.67 20.36 -2.19
CA GLY A 95 -5.95 20.19 -2.89
C GLY A 95 -6.00 18.94 -3.77
N GLY A 96 -5.00 18.06 -3.69
CA GLY A 96 -5.00 16.78 -4.39
C GLY A 96 -6.00 15.79 -3.80
N ALA A 97 -6.37 14.79 -4.59
CA ALA A 97 -7.24 13.69 -4.18
C ALA A 97 -6.43 12.43 -3.92
N ILE A 98 -6.86 11.61 -2.95
CA ILE A 98 -6.27 10.30 -2.69
C ILE A 98 -7.40 9.28 -2.56
N GLU A 99 -7.33 8.23 -3.37
CA GLU A 99 -8.30 7.12 -3.33
C GLU A 99 -7.75 5.96 -2.50
N PHE A 100 -8.60 5.42 -1.63
CA PHE A 100 -8.29 4.22 -0.86
C PHE A 100 -8.94 2.99 -1.51
N ALA A 101 -8.15 1.96 -1.77
CA ALA A 101 -8.62 0.67 -2.27
C ALA A 101 -8.14 -0.48 -1.38
N ILE A 102 -8.89 -1.59 -1.39
CA ILE A 102 -8.57 -2.82 -0.66
C ILE A 102 -8.74 -4.05 -1.56
N ALA A 103 -8.05 -5.13 -1.22
CA ALA A 103 -8.30 -6.46 -1.77
C ALA A 103 -8.31 -7.49 -0.64
N THR A 104 -9.42 -8.20 -0.49
CA THR A 104 -9.63 -9.23 0.55
C THR A 104 -9.80 -10.64 -0.02
N ASP A 105 -9.92 -10.77 -1.34
CA ASP A 105 -9.94 -12.03 -2.07
C ASP A 105 -8.69 -12.11 -2.93
N VAL A 106 -7.75 -12.97 -2.54
CA VAL A 106 -6.49 -13.21 -3.26
C VAL A 106 -6.40 -14.68 -3.58
N ARG A 107 -5.97 -14.98 -4.80
CA ARG A 107 -5.78 -16.32 -5.33
C ARG A 107 -4.32 -16.49 -5.72
N LEU A 108 -3.68 -17.55 -5.21
CA LEU A 108 -2.28 -17.88 -5.48
C LEU A 108 -2.22 -19.27 -6.15
N GLY A 109 -1.32 -19.45 -7.11
CA GLY A 109 -1.11 -20.74 -7.78
C GLY A 109 -2.27 -21.14 -8.68
N ASP A 110 -2.99 -22.19 -8.31
CA ASP A 110 -4.08 -22.82 -9.07
C ASP A 110 -5.36 -21.97 -9.19
N GLY A 111 -5.36 -20.77 -8.59
CA GLY A 111 -6.49 -19.84 -8.65
C GLY A 111 -7.49 -20.03 -7.51
N GLN A 112 -7.23 -20.89 -6.53
CA GLN A 112 -8.10 -21.01 -5.36
C GLN A 112 -7.93 -19.83 -4.38
N PRO A 113 -9.00 -19.44 -3.65
CA PRO A 113 -8.91 -18.44 -2.60
C PRO A 113 -7.84 -18.82 -1.56
N THR A 114 -6.93 -17.91 -1.30
CA THR A 114 -5.82 -18.11 -0.38
C THR A 114 -6.17 -17.60 1.02
N ASN A 115 -5.75 -18.35 2.04
CA ASN A 115 -5.86 -17.90 3.42
C ASN A 115 -4.94 -16.69 3.68
N LEU A 116 -5.54 -15.49 3.68
CA LEU A 116 -4.83 -14.25 3.95
C LEU A 116 -4.46 -14.06 5.43
N GLN A 117 -4.75 -14.98 6.35
CA GLN A 117 -4.12 -14.95 7.68
C GLN A 117 -2.62 -15.29 7.61
N LEU A 118 -2.19 -16.02 6.57
CA LEU A 118 -0.79 -16.32 6.34
C LEU A 118 -0.02 -15.07 5.90
N LYS A 119 1.01 -14.70 6.67
CA LYS A 119 1.86 -13.55 6.35
C LYS A 119 2.55 -13.70 5.00
N SER A 120 3.04 -14.90 4.68
CA SER A 120 3.68 -15.22 3.40
C SER A 120 2.74 -14.97 2.22
N ALA A 121 1.48 -15.43 2.30
CA ALA A 121 0.48 -15.21 1.26
C ALA A 121 0.22 -13.72 1.02
N ARG A 122 -0.02 -12.95 2.11
CA ARG A 122 -0.22 -11.50 2.01
C ARG A 122 0.99 -10.78 1.45
N ARG A 123 2.20 -11.19 1.84
CA ARG A 123 3.45 -10.57 1.38
C ARG A 123 3.77 -10.88 -0.07
N LEU A 124 3.53 -12.11 -0.52
CA LEU A 124 3.66 -12.46 -1.93
C LEU A 124 2.70 -11.62 -2.78
N ALA A 125 1.45 -11.50 -2.35
CA ALA A 125 0.45 -10.73 -3.06
C ALA A 125 0.75 -9.21 -3.07
N GLU A 126 1.19 -8.65 -1.94
CA GLU A 126 1.67 -7.26 -1.84
C GLU A 126 2.85 -7.01 -2.79
N LYS A 127 3.87 -7.86 -2.75
CA LYS A 127 5.08 -7.69 -3.57
C LYS A 127 4.80 -7.85 -5.05
N ALA A 128 3.95 -8.79 -5.45
CA ALA A 128 3.49 -8.90 -6.82
C ALA A 128 2.76 -7.62 -7.27
N ALA A 129 1.86 -7.09 -6.44
CA ALA A 129 1.13 -5.85 -6.74
C ALA A 129 2.06 -4.63 -6.87
N ALA A 130 3.00 -4.49 -5.93
CA ALA A 130 3.99 -3.42 -5.95
C ALA A 130 4.91 -3.52 -7.17
N LEU A 131 5.39 -4.71 -7.52
CA LEU A 131 6.24 -4.93 -8.69
C LEU A 131 5.49 -4.60 -9.99
N MET A 132 4.26 -5.08 -10.15
CA MET A 132 3.43 -4.76 -11.32
C MET A 132 3.15 -3.26 -11.46
N ALA A 133 2.97 -2.56 -10.34
CA ALA A 133 2.83 -1.11 -10.34
C ALA A 133 4.15 -0.39 -10.69
N GLN A 134 5.30 -0.89 -10.24
CA GLN A 134 6.61 -0.32 -10.56
C GLN A 134 7.00 -0.49 -12.03
N THR A 135 6.59 -1.59 -12.66
CA THR A 135 6.86 -1.85 -14.08
C THR A 135 5.85 -1.18 -15.02
N ALA A 136 4.74 -0.67 -14.48
CA ALA A 136 3.79 0.09 -15.26
C ALA A 136 4.39 1.43 -15.72
N PRO A 137 4.27 1.80 -17.01
CA PRO A 137 4.75 3.08 -17.49
C PRO A 137 4.20 4.25 -16.67
N ARG A 138 5.05 5.25 -16.42
CA ARG A 138 4.68 6.50 -15.73
C ARG A 138 4.02 6.27 -14.36
N THR A 139 4.41 5.20 -13.66
CA THR A 139 3.92 4.92 -12.31
C THR A 139 5.08 4.96 -11.33
N ARG A 140 4.92 5.72 -10.25
CA ARG A 140 5.82 5.76 -9.11
C ARG A 140 5.17 5.03 -7.95
N VAL A 141 5.87 4.06 -7.37
CA VAL A 141 5.40 3.35 -6.18
C VAL A 141 6.21 3.82 -4.98
N LEU A 142 5.51 4.30 -3.94
CA LEU A 142 6.13 4.82 -2.72
C LEU A 142 6.64 3.72 -1.80
N ASN A 143 6.40 2.44 -2.10
CA ASN A 143 6.98 1.31 -1.37
C ASN A 143 8.50 1.45 -1.42
N ILE A 144 9.15 1.57 -0.26
CA ILE A 144 10.60 1.43 -0.22
C ILE A 144 10.83 -0.08 -0.23
N ASP A 145 11.42 -0.59 -1.31
CA ASP A 145 12.18 -1.82 -1.20
C ASP A 145 13.38 -1.49 -0.31
N ALA A 146 13.34 -1.96 0.94
CA ALA A 146 14.35 -1.64 1.94
C ALA A 146 15.74 -2.22 1.62
N ASP A 147 15.90 -2.87 0.46
CA ASP A 147 17.12 -3.56 0.03
C ASP A 147 17.69 -3.02 -1.30
N CYS A 148 17.72 -1.70 -1.47
CA CYS A 148 18.81 -1.08 -2.23
C CYS A 148 19.71 -0.39 -1.20
N GLY A 149 20.68 -1.15 -0.69
CA GLY A 149 21.62 -0.73 0.33
C GLY A 149 22.29 0.59 -0.06
N ALA A 150 22.19 1.57 0.83
CA ALA A 150 23.23 2.56 0.95
C ALA A 150 24.42 1.88 1.65
N ASP A 151 25.14 1.05 0.91
CA ASP A 151 26.48 0.57 1.21
C ASP A 151 27.20 0.49 -0.14
N ASP A 152 27.60 1.66 -0.63
CA ASP A 152 28.81 1.87 -1.42
C ASP A 152 28.90 3.37 -1.75
N GLN A 153 29.49 4.12 -0.82
CA GLN A 153 30.38 5.22 -1.17
C GLN A 153 31.19 5.71 0.04
N LYS A 154 32.47 5.30 0.00
CA LYS A 154 33.69 5.80 0.67
C LYS A 154 33.90 5.49 2.15
#